data_AF-A0A9D5EU59-F1
#
_entry.id   AF-A0A9D5EU59-F1
#
_cell.length_a   1.000
_cell.length_b   1.000
_cell.length_c   1.000
_cell.angle_alpha   90.00
_cell.angle_beta   90.00
_cell.angle_gamma   90.00
#
_symmetry.space_group_name_H-M   'P 1'
#
loop_
_entity.id
_entity.type
_entity.pdbx_description
1 polymer ?
#
loop_
_entity_poly.entity_id
_entity_poly.type
_entity_poly.pdbx_seq_one_letter_code
_entity_poly.pdbx_strand_id
1 'polypeptide(L)'
;WQAIKQKTYDRQYFALDSNWSDALDSFLMRALTYHDSGAPKELADDLFTEGYKLTRYRYWSEDFAPGLSWHFWGRKGILPVLLSFKYGRTIGSHLAGPFDVLAAALTRGQGKGYPLRRLFLLAWQTYLPPVTRTQAITLKRFMDYLDDGTTYDCQYDPFVSILLPETRHLLRKGRS
;
A
#
# COMPACT_ATOMS: atom_id res chain seq x y z
N TRP A 1 12.74 -14.34 8.05
CA TRP A 1 12.23 -13.54 9.19
C TRP A 1 10.71 -13.58 9.27
N GLN A 2 9.98 -13.12 8.24
CA GLN A 2 8.50 -13.06 8.27
C GLN A 2 7.82 -14.42 8.59
N ALA A 3 8.20 -15.50 7.90
CA ALA A 3 7.64 -16.84 8.16
C ALA A 3 7.94 -17.37 9.58
N ILE A 4 9.07 -16.96 10.18
CA ILE A 4 9.42 -17.33 11.56
C ILE A 4 8.50 -16.57 12.52
N LYS A 5 8.30 -15.27 12.30
CA LYS A 5 7.41 -14.42 13.10
C LYS A 5 5.96 -14.89 13.04
N GLN A 6 5.44 -15.23 11.86
CA GLN A 6 4.08 -15.79 11.71
C GLN A 6 3.87 -17.01 12.61
N LYS A 7 4.79 -18.00 12.57
CA LYS A 7 4.72 -19.18 13.44
C LYS A 7 4.73 -18.85 14.93
N THR A 8 5.43 -17.79 15.33
CA THR A 8 5.44 -17.31 16.72
C THR A 8 4.07 -16.72 17.09
N TYR A 9 3.49 -15.87 16.23
CA TYR A 9 2.24 -15.18 16.51
C TYR A 9 0.99 -16.05 16.36
N ASP A 10 1.05 -17.14 15.57
CA ASP A 10 -0.01 -18.14 15.49
C ASP A 10 -0.39 -18.68 16.89
N ARG A 11 0.58 -18.72 17.80
CA ARG A 11 0.47 -19.27 19.16
C ARG A 11 0.26 -18.21 20.25
N GLN A 12 0.24 -16.92 19.89
CA GLN A 12 0.10 -15.82 20.84
C GLN A 12 -1.34 -15.31 20.93
N TYR A 13 -1.78 -15.04 22.16
CA TYR A 13 -3.00 -14.29 22.41
C TYR A 13 -2.78 -12.81 22.15
N PHE A 14 -3.71 -12.18 21.45
CA PHE A 14 -3.73 -10.73 21.24
C PHE A 14 -4.98 -10.14 21.87
N ALA A 15 -4.80 -9.18 22.78
CA ALA A 15 -5.88 -8.29 23.15
C ALA A 15 -6.23 -7.45 21.91
N LEU A 16 -7.48 -7.53 21.46
CA LEU A 16 -7.99 -6.75 20.34
C LEU A 16 -8.38 -5.36 20.83
N ASP A 17 -8.15 -4.35 20.00
CA ASP A 17 -8.70 -3.01 20.20
C ASP A 17 -10.23 -3.05 20.13
N SER A 18 -10.86 -1.97 20.59
CA SER A 18 -12.31 -1.86 20.74
C SER A 18 -13.10 -2.09 19.45
N ASN A 19 -12.55 -1.74 18.26
CA ASN A 19 -13.19 -2.03 16.98
C ASN A 19 -12.18 -2.14 15.79
N TRP A 20 -12.64 -2.70 14.67
CA TRP A 20 -11.85 -2.94 13.45
C TRP A 20 -11.29 -1.68 12.77
N SER A 21 -12.02 -0.57 12.81
CA SER A 21 -11.58 0.69 12.20
C SER A 21 -10.37 1.24 12.95
N ASP A 22 -10.44 1.26 14.29
CA ASP A 22 -9.36 1.72 15.15
C ASP A 22 -8.07 0.91 14.91
N ALA A 23 -8.22 -0.40 14.68
CA ALA A 23 -7.10 -1.30 14.39
C ALA A 23 -6.42 -0.98 13.05
N LEU A 24 -7.21 -0.67 12.00
CA LEU A 24 -6.68 -0.25 10.70
C LEU A 24 -5.97 1.11 10.79
N ASP A 25 -6.55 2.05 11.54
CA ASP A 25 -5.95 3.37 11.78
C ASP A 25 -4.64 3.25 12.58
N SER A 26 -4.60 2.41 13.62
CA SER A 26 -3.37 2.09 14.36
C SER A 26 -2.28 1.54 13.43
N PHE A 27 -2.64 0.57 12.58
CA PHE A 27 -1.70 0.02 11.60
C PHE A 27 -1.16 1.09 10.64
N LEU A 28 -2.02 1.99 10.14
CA LEU A 28 -1.60 3.11 9.28
C LEU A 28 -0.67 4.09 10.01
N MET A 29 -0.99 4.47 11.24
CA MET A 29 -0.16 5.38 12.03
C MET A 29 1.23 4.77 12.30
N ARG A 30 1.29 3.48 12.60
CA ARG A 30 2.57 2.77 12.76
C ARG A 30 3.33 2.64 11.46
N ALA A 31 2.65 2.40 10.34
CA ALA A 31 3.28 2.36 9.03
C ALA A 31 3.92 3.71 8.68
N LEU A 32 3.22 4.81 8.93
CA LEU A 32 3.75 6.17 8.77
C LEU A 32 5.00 6.38 9.63
N THR A 33 4.91 6.08 10.93
CA THR A 33 6.03 6.23 11.87
C THR A 33 7.25 5.44 11.43
N TYR A 34 7.04 4.18 11.02
CA TYR A 34 8.08 3.31 10.49
C TYR A 34 8.77 3.92 9.26
N HIS A 35 8.01 4.39 8.27
CA HIS A 35 8.57 4.93 7.04
C HIS A 35 9.23 6.29 7.22
N ASP A 36 8.63 7.19 8.02
CA ASP A 36 9.19 8.50 8.33
C ASP A 36 10.48 8.40 9.14
N SER A 37 10.62 7.36 9.96
CA SER A 37 11.86 7.06 10.70
C SER A 37 12.95 6.40 9.83
N GLY A 38 12.75 6.27 8.51
CA GLY A 38 13.72 5.64 7.61
C GLY A 38 13.65 4.11 7.56
N ALA A 39 12.54 3.52 8.01
CA ALA A 39 12.30 2.08 8.07
C ALA A 39 13.32 1.31 8.94
N PRO A 40 13.52 1.70 10.21
CA PRO A 40 14.45 1.02 11.11
C PRO A 40 13.92 -0.38 11.48
N LYS A 41 14.83 -1.32 11.73
CA LYS A 41 14.49 -2.74 11.93
C LYS A 41 13.64 -2.94 13.19
N GLU A 42 13.86 -2.12 14.21
CA GLU A 42 13.18 -2.16 15.50
C GLU A 42 11.67 -1.91 15.32
N LEU A 43 11.30 -0.91 14.52
CA LEU A 43 9.91 -0.58 14.23
C LEU A 43 9.26 -1.55 13.22
N ALA A 44 10.04 -2.33 12.48
CA ALA A 44 9.52 -3.30 11.51
C ALA A 44 8.80 -4.46 12.21
N ASP A 45 9.31 -4.90 13.36
CA ASP A 45 8.69 -5.94 14.19
C ASP A 45 7.32 -5.46 14.74
N ASP A 46 7.26 -4.21 15.21
CA ASP A 46 6.03 -3.60 15.72
C ASP A 46 4.96 -3.44 14.65
N LEU A 47 5.35 -2.90 13.48
CA LEU A 47 4.44 -2.74 12.35
C LEU A 47 3.90 -4.09 11.87
N PHE A 48 4.77 -5.10 11.78
CA PHE A 48 4.35 -6.44 11.40
C PHE A 48 3.39 -7.05 12.43
N THR A 49 3.66 -6.88 13.72
CA THR A 49 2.77 -7.36 14.79
C THR A 49 1.38 -6.76 14.65
N GLU A 50 1.29 -5.47 14.35
CA GLU A 50 0.03 -4.75 14.26
C GLU A 50 -0.75 -5.12 13.00
N GLY A 51 -0.08 -5.28 11.87
CA GLY A 51 -0.68 -5.86 10.69
C GLY A 51 -1.18 -7.28 10.94
N TYR A 52 -0.39 -8.11 11.63
CA TYR A 52 -0.76 -9.50 11.91
C TYR A 52 -1.92 -9.61 12.91
N LYS A 53 -2.05 -8.70 13.89
CA LYS A 53 -3.23 -8.63 14.79
C LYS A 53 -4.54 -8.47 14.02
N LEU A 54 -4.53 -7.83 12.86
CA LEU A 54 -5.73 -7.69 12.02
C LEU A 54 -6.35 -9.05 11.66
N THR A 55 -5.54 -10.12 11.56
CA THR A 55 -6.02 -11.49 11.28
C THR A 55 -6.93 -12.07 12.36
N ARG A 56 -6.95 -11.45 13.55
CA ARG A 56 -7.71 -11.93 14.71
C ARG A 56 -9.11 -11.31 14.79
N TYR A 57 -9.41 -10.29 13.98
CA TYR A 57 -10.72 -9.67 13.96
C TYR A 57 -11.68 -10.47 13.08
N ARG A 58 -12.96 -10.52 13.48
CA ARG A 58 -14.04 -11.18 12.72
C ARG A 58 -14.18 -10.69 11.27
N TYR A 59 -13.80 -9.44 11.01
CA TYR A 59 -13.88 -8.82 9.68
C TYR A 59 -12.69 -9.16 8.77
N TRP A 60 -11.70 -9.91 9.27
CA TRP A 60 -10.62 -10.42 8.45
C TRP A 60 -11.15 -11.37 7.37
N SER A 61 -10.54 -11.30 6.19
CA SER A 61 -10.74 -12.19 5.06
C SER A 61 -9.37 -12.64 4.54
N GLU A 62 -9.26 -13.89 4.08
CA GLU A 62 -8.02 -14.41 3.50
C GLU A 62 -7.57 -13.64 2.24
N ASP A 63 -8.51 -12.98 1.55
CA ASP A 63 -8.21 -12.05 0.46
C ASP A 63 -7.32 -10.86 0.89
N PHE A 64 -7.20 -10.61 2.19
CA PHE A 64 -6.33 -9.57 2.76
C PHE A 64 -4.91 -10.05 3.04
N ALA A 65 -4.65 -11.36 3.02
CA ALA A 65 -3.36 -11.95 3.36
C ALA A 65 -2.16 -11.37 2.57
N PRO A 66 -2.27 -11.02 1.26
CA PRO A 66 -1.18 -10.35 0.54
C PRO A 66 -0.71 -9.04 1.20
N GLY A 67 -1.62 -8.35 1.90
CA GLY A 67 -1.34 -7.14 2.68
C GLY A 67 -0.39 -7.33 3.86
N LEU A 68 -0.23 -8.56 4.36
CA LEU A 68 0.72 -8.88 5.43
C LEU A 68 2.15 -9.09 4.91
N SER A 69 2.33 -9.18 3.59
CA SER A 69 3.64 -9.44 2.98
C SER A 69 4.60 -8.25 3.16
N TRP A 70 5.90 -8.55 3.33
CA TRP A 70 6.95 -7.53 3.28
C TRP A 70 6.92 -6.70 1.98
N HIS A 71 6.41 -7.28 0.89
CA HIS A 71 6.26 -6.60 -0.40
C HIS A 71 5.20 -5.50 -0.35
N PHE A 72 4.23 -5.62 0.56
CA PHE A 72 3.21 -4.60 0.78
C PHE A 72 3.72 -3.46 1.67
N TRP A 73 4.04 -3.75 2.95
CA TRP A 73 4.32 -2.72 3.96
C TRP A 73 5.81 -2.41 4.18
N GLY A 74 6.72 -3.21 3.61
CA GLY A 74 8.16 -3.04 3.81
C GLY A 74 8.72 -1.74 3.22
N ARG A 75 10.01 -1.46 3.48
CA ARG A 75 10.67 -0.19 3.10
C ARG A 75 10.47 0.23 1.64
N LYS A 76 10.51 -0.73 0.70
CA LYS A 76 10.31 -0.51 -0.74
C LYS A 76 8.95 -1.03 -1.23
N GLY A 77 8.02 -1.24 -0.31
CA GLY A 77 6.74 -1.85 -0.58
C GLY A 77 5.76 -0.96 -1.31
N ILE A 78 4.53 -1.46 -1.43
CA ILE A 78 3.37 -0.78 -2.02
C ILE A 78 2.85 0.33 -1.10
N LEU A 79 2.70 0.04 0.19
CA LEU A 79 2.11 0.95 1.17
C LEU A 79 2.77 2.34 1.21
N PRO A 80 4.11 2.51 1.29
CA PRO A 80 4.71 3.86 1.32
C PRO A 80 4.42 4.68 0.06
N VAL A 81 4.22 4.04 -1.10
CA VAL A 81 3.80 4.72 -2.34
C VAL A 81 2.38 5.25 -2.19
N LEU A 82 1.46 4.39 -1.74
CA LEU A 82 0.05 4.78 -1.55
C LEU A 82 -0.11 5.88 -0.50
N LEU A 83 0.65 5.78 0.61
CA LEU A 83 0.65 6.83 1.64
C LEU A 83 1.20 8.15 1.07
N SER A 84 2.21 8.11 0.21
CA SER A 84 2.75 9.34 -0.41
C SER A 84 1.68 10.08 -1.22
N PHE A 85 0.77 9.35 -1.87
CA PHE A 85 -0.35 9.94 -2.57
C PHE A 85 -1.40 10.48 -1.60
N LYS A 86 -1.81 9.68 -0.60
CA LYS A 86 -2.81 10.08 0.39
C LYS A 86 -2.43 11.36 1.14
N TYR A 87 -1.16 11.49 1.54
CA TYR A 87 -0.70 12.64 2.33
C TYR A 87 -0.06 13.75 1.50
N GLY A 88 0.02 13.61 0.18
CA GLY A 88 0.59 14.64 -0.70
C GLY A 88 2.07 14.97 -0.43
N ARG A 89 2.81 14.05 0.20
CA ARG A 89 4.25 14.20 0.52
C ARG A 89 4.99 12.89 0.30
N THR A 90 6.31 12.94 0.21
CA THR A 90 7.12 11.72 0.09
C THR A 90 7.15 10.95 1.42
N ILE A 91 6.88 9.63 1.37
CA ILE A 91 6.96 8.71 2.50
C ILE A 91 7.89 7.54 2.14
N GLY A 92 8.88 7.25 2.99
CA GLY A 92 9.80 6.11 2.82
C GLY A 92 10.76 6.21 1.63
N SER A 93 10.87 7.37 0.97
CA SER A 93 11.83 7.62 -0.11
C SER A 93 12.46 9.01 0.00
N HIS A 94 13.54 9.26 -0.74
CA HIS A 94 14.22 10.56 -0.82
C HIS A 94 13.80 11.39 -2.04
N LEU A 95 12.68 11.03 -2.67
CA LEU A 95 12.18 11.71 -3.86
C LEU A 95 11.55 13.06 -3.52
N ALA A 96 11.59 14.01 -4.47
CA ALA A 96 11.22 15.40 -4.22
C ALA A 96 9.71 15.59 -3.97
N GLY A 97 8.86 14.74 -4.53
CA GLY A 97 7.44 14.75 -4.22
C GLY A 97 6.65 13.54 -4.72
N PRO A 98 5.33 13.52 -4.49
CA PRO A 98 4.45 12.40 -4.85
C PRO A 98 4.50 12.05 -6.33
N PHE A 99 4.65 13.03 -7.21
CA PHE A 99 4.77 12.79 -8.66
C PHE A 99 6.01 11.93 -8.98
N ASP A 100 7.15 12.23 -8.38
CA ASP A 100 8.38 11.46 -8.60
C ASP A 100 8.26 10.06 -8.00
N VAL A 101 7.55 9.95 -6.85
CA VAL A 101 7.19 8.66 -6.26
C VAL A 101 6.35 7.84 -7.24
N LEU A 102 5.35 8.44 -7.88
CA LEU A 102 4.55 7.76 -8.91
C LEU A 102 5.43 7.33 -10.09
N ALA A 103 6.23 8.23 -10.67
CA ALA A 103 7.09 7.91 -11.80
C ALA A 103 8.01 6.72 -11.50
N ALA A 104 8.66 6.71 -10.34
CA ALA A 104 9.50 5.60 -9.89
C ALA A 104 8.70 4.32 -9.59
N ALA A 105 7.45 4.44 -9.13
CA ALA A 105 6.57 3.31 -8.88
C ALA A 105 6.12 2.63 -10.18
N LEU A 106 5.84 3.40 -11.24
CA LEU A 106 5.44 2.87 -12.55
C LEU A 106 6.55 2.12 -13.28
N THR A 107 7.81 2.36 -12.91
CA THR A 107 8.96 1.60 -13.42
C THR A 107 9.27 0.34 -12.60
N ARG A 108 8.50 0.04 -11.53
CA ARG A 108 8.70 -1.18 -10.74
C ARG A 108 8.21 -2.41 -11.51
N GLY A 109 9.14 -3.25 -11.94
CA GLY A 109 8.88 -4.52 -12.61
C GLY A 109 10.18 -5.27 -12.90
N GLN A 110 10.10 -6.60 -13.06
CA GLN A 110 11.21 -7.41 -13.56
C GLN A 110 10.74 -8.26 -14.73
N GLY A 111 11.47 -8.17 -15.85
CA GLY A 111 11.50 -9.14 -16.96
C GLY A 111 10.22 -9.41 -17.77
N LYS A 112 9.02 -9.26 -17.19
CA LYS A 112 7.75 -9.73 -17.79
C LYS A 112 6.56 -8.78 -17.64
N GLY A 113 6.74 -7.58 -17.08
CA GLY A 113 5.67 -6.57 -17.02
C GLY A 113 5.74 -5.65 -15.80
N TYR A 114 4.68 -4.86 -15.64
CA TYR A 114 4.56 -3.86 -14.58
C TYR A 114 3.24 -4.05 -13.80
N PRO A 115 3.15 -5.14 -13.02
CA PRO A 115 1.88 -5.67 -12.50
C PRO A 115 1.12 -4.70 -11.59
N LEU A 116 1.82 -3.77 -10.94
CA LEU A 116 1.26 -2.84 -9.95
C LEU A 116 0.93 -1.44 -10.52
N ARG A 117 1.18 -1.19 -11.82
CA ARG A 117 0.91 0.13 -12.44
C ARG A 117 -0.53 0.56 -12.22
N ARG A 118 -1.48 -0.33 -12.51
CA ARG A 118 -2.91 -0.08 -12.31
C ARG A 118 -3.20 0.36 -10.88
N LEU A 119 -2.70 -0.36 -9.88
CA LEU A 119 -2.94 -0.02 -8.47
C LEU A 119 -2.44 1.40 -8.15
N PHE A 120 -1.23 1.77 -8.58
CA PHE A 120 -0.68 3.10 -8.32
C PHE A 120 -1.41 4.21 -9.07
N LEU A 121 -1.83 3.97 -10.31
CA LEU A 121 -2.56 4.95 -11.11
C LEU A 121 -3.98 5.18 -10.55
N LEU A 122 -4.69 4.13 -10.15
CA LEU A 122 -6.01 4.25 -9.53
C LEU A 122 -5.92 4.92 -8.15
N ALA A 123 -4.90 4.62 -7.36
CA ALA A 123 -4.66 5.32 -6.10
C ALA A 123 -4.33 6.81 -6.34
N TRP A 124 -3.54 7.13 -7.37
CA TRP A 124 -3.29 8.50 -7.77
C TRP A 124 -4.56 9.25 -8.16
N GLN A 125 -5.42 8.63 -8.99
CA GLN A 125 -6.72 9.21 -9.40
C GLN A 125 -7.64 9.47 -8.21
N THR A 126 -7.49 8.71 -7.11
CA THR A 126 -8.27 8.91 -5.90
C THR A 126 -7.82 10.15 -5.12
N TYR A 127 -6.51 10.33 -4.93
CA TYR A 127 -5.99 11.36 -4.02
C TYR A 127 -5.56 12.66 -4.71
N LEU A 128 -5.24 12.61 -6.01
CA LEU A 128 -4.86 13.74 -6.86
C LEU A 128 -3.93 14.77 -6.16
N PRO A 129 -2.71 14.36 -5.72
CA PRO A 129 -1.76 15.30 -5.16
C PRO A 129 -1.45 16.45 -6.13
N PRO A 130 -1.09 17.66 -5.63
CA PRO A 130 -0.74 18.79 -6.48
C PRO A 130 0.38 18.46 -7.46
N VAL A 131 0.23 18.92 -8.71
CA VAL A 131 1.24 18.77 -9.76
C VAL A 131 1.46 20.07 -10.51
N THR A 132 2.67 20.25 -11.02
CA THR A 132 2.98 21.34 -11.96
C THR A 132 2.32 21.08 -13.32
N ARG A 133 2.23 22.13 -14.15
CA ARG A 133 1.70 22.02 -15.51
C ARG A 133 2.46 20.99 -16.36
N THR A 134 3.79 20.93 -16.23
CA THR A 134 4.62 19.96 -16.95
C THR A 134 4.35 18.53 -16.47
N GLN A 135 4.23 18.33 -15.15
CA GLN A 135 3.90 17.03 -14.57
C GLN A 135 2.50 16.57 -14.98
N ALA A 136 1.52 17.47 -15.10
CA ALA A 136 0.18 17.14 -15.57
C ALA A 136 0.17 16.58 -17.00
N ILE A 137 1.04 17.09 -17.89
CA ILE A 137 1.18 16.56 -19.26
C ILE A 137 1.71 15.12 -19.23
N THR A 138 2.74 14.86 -18.42
CA THR A 138 3.29 13.51 -18.24
C THR A 138 2.28 12.57 -17.58
N LEU A 139 1.55 13.06 -16.58
CA LEU A 139 0.52 12.28 -15.89
C LEU A 139 -0.56 11.80 -16.86
N LYS A 140 -0.97 12.63 -17.83
CA LYS A 140 -1.91 12.22 -18.86
C LYS A 140 -1.42 10.98 -19.62
N ARG A 141 -0.13 10.94 -19.98
CA ARG A 141 0.49 9.78 -20.64
C ARG A 141 0.57 8.56 -19.73
N PHE A 142 0.78 8.74 -18.44
CA PHE A 142 0.75 7.63 -17.48
C PHE A 142 -0.64 7.02 -17.34
N MET A 143 -1.70 7.82 -17.48
CA MET A 143 -3.07 7.32 -17.43
C MET A 143 -3.40 6.41 -18.62
N ASP A 144 -2.78 6.63 -19.78
CA ASP A 144 -2.94 5.75 -20.94
C ASP A 144 -2.46 4.31 -20.65
N TYR A 145 -1.60 4.10 -19.63
CA TYR A 145 -1.21 2.76 -19.18
C TYR A 145 -2.34 1.99 -18.49
N LEU A 146 -3.50 2.59 -18.21
CA LEU A 146 -4.66 1.83 -17.72
C LEU A 146 -5.36 1.08 -18.87
N ASP A 147 -5.25 1.60 -20.09
CA ASP A 147 -5.98 1.14 -21.27
C ASP A 147 -5.11 0.30 -22.22
N ASP A 148 -3.86 0.01 -21.85
CA ASP A 148 -2.87 -0.66 -22.72
C ASP A 148 -3.07 -2.18 -22.89
N GLY A 149 -4.14 -2.74 -22.31
CA GLY A 149 -4.47 -4.16 -22.41
C GLY A 149 -3.57 -5.09 -21.59
N THR A 150 -2.72 -4.56 -20.70
CA THR A 150 -1.83 -5.36 -19.86
C THR A 150 -2.60 -6.08 -18.75
N THR A 151 -2.24 -7.33 -18.47
CA THR A 151 -2.74 -8.04 -17.28
C THR A 151 -2.16 -7.43 -16.01
N TYR A 152 -3.02 -6.95 -15.12
CA TYR A 152 -2.62 -6.37 -13.84
C TYR A 152 -2.71 -7.36 -12.69
N ASP A 153 -1.89 -7.13 -11.68
CA ASP A 153 -1.98 -7.83 -10.41
C ASP A 153 -2.94 -7.11 -9.47
N CYS A 154 -4.08 -7.75 -9.20
CA CYS A 154 -5.13 -7.21 -8.33
C CYS A 154 -5.12 -7.85 -6.92
N GLN A 155 -4.07 -8.61 -6.56
CA GLN A 155 -4.05 -9.35 -5.28
C GLN A 155 -4.10 -8.43 -4.05
N TYR A 156 -3.64 -7.18 -4.17
CA TYR A 156 -3.63 -6.21 -3.08
C TYR A 156 -4.92 -5.38 -3.00
N ASP A 157 -5.75 -5.38 -4.04
CA ASP A 157 -6.95 -4.54 -4.14
C ASP A 157 -7.92 -4.73 -2.95
N PRO A 158 -8.20 -5.95 -2.45
CA PRO A 158 -9.07 -6.15 -1.29
C PRO A 158 -8.56 -5.42 -0.05
N PHE A 159 -7.28 -5.61 0.28
CA PHE A 159 -6.70 -5.04 1.48
C PHE A 159 -6.57 -3.52 1.36
N VAL A 160 -6.13 -3.01 0.20
CA VAL A 160 -6.07 -1.56 -0.06
C VAL A 160 -7.47 -0.94 0.04
N SER A 161 -8.53 -1.62 -0.43
CA SER A 161 -9.91 -1.11 -0.37
C SER A 161 -10.49 -0.98 1.05
N ILE A 162 -9.92 -1.68 2.03
CA ILE A 162 -10.32 -1.55 3.44
C ILE A 162 -9.39 -0.62 4.20
N LEU A 163 -8.09 -0.64 3.89
CA LEU A 163 -7.07 0.16 4.53
C LEU A 163 -7.15 1.64 4.08
N LEU A 164 -7.46 1.85 2.81
CA LEU A 164 -7.57 3.14 2.13
C LEU A 164 -8.94 3.23 1.46
N PRO A 165 -10.02 3.39 2.26
CA PRO A 165 -11.40 3.23 1.78
C PRO A 165 -11.78 4.20 0.66
N GLU A 166 -11.09 5.34 0.53
CA GLU A 166 -11.31 6.30 -0.55
C GLU A 166 -11.03 5.69 -1.93
N THR A 167 -10.08 4.74 -2.02
CA THR A 167 -9.70 4.08 -3.29
C THR A 167 -10.70 3.02 -3.76
N ARG A 168 -11.61 2.59 -2.87
CA ARG A 168 -12.50 1.44 -3.06
C ARG A 168 -13.34 1.52 -4.34
N HIS A 169 -13.81 2.71 -4.68
CA HIS A 169 -14.69 2.92 -5.84
C HIS A 169 -14.00 2.68 -7.19
N LEU A 170 -12.67 2.80 -7.25
CA LEU A 170 -11.88 2.51 -8.47
C LEU A 170 -11.34 1.08 -8.48
N LEU A 171 -10.82 0.60 -7.35
CA LEU A 171 -10.21 -0.73 -7.28
C LEU A 171 -11.23 -1.85 -7.53
N ARG A 172 -12.49 -1.67 -7.10
CA ARG A 172 -13.56 -2.66 -7.32
C ARG A 172 -14.10 -2.69 -8.75
N LYS A 173 -14.00 -1.59 -9.51
CA LYS A 173 -14.53 -1.50 -10.88
C LYS A 173 -13.70 -2.32 -11.88
N GLY A 174 -12.38 -2.39 -11.68
CA GLY A 174 -11.49 -3.11 -12.60
C GLY A 174 -11.40 -4.63 -12.37
N ARG A 175 -12.46 -5.25 -11.82
CA ARG A 175 -12.58 -6.72 -11.68
C ARG A 175 -13.54 -7.35 -12.70
N SER A 176 -14.10 -6.55 -13.60
CA SER A 176 -15.01 -6.98 -14.68
C SER A 176 -14.26 -7.53 -15.88
#